data_AF-A0A534RVE4-F1
#
_entry.id   AF-A0A534RVE4-F1
#
_cell.length_a   1.000
_cell.length_b   1.000
_cell.length_c   1.000
_cell.angle_alpha   90.00
_cell.angle_beta   90.00
_cell.angle_gamma   90.00
#
_symmetry.space_group_name_H-M   'P 1'
#
loop_
_entity.id
_entity.type
_entity.pdbx_description
1 polymer ?
#
loop_
_entity_poly.entity_id
_entity_poly.type
_entity_poly.pdbx_seq_one_letter_code
_entity_poly.pdbx_strand_id
1 'polypeptide(L)' 'MQPRELETRIERIKRELRSIGPMRPGSLSKQYSVCGKPGCRCVDPSQPRKHGPYYQLSYAHRGKSTTQFVR' A
#
# COMPACT_ATOMS: atom_id res chain seq x y z
N MET A 1 20.68 -2.73 29.08
CA MET A 1 20.15 -4.02 28.58
C MET A 1 21.30 -4.99 28.50
N GLN A 2 21.16 -6.14 29.16
CA GLN A 2 22.16 -7.20 29.13
C GLN A 2 22.18 -7.87 27.73
N PRO A 3 23.33 -8.36 27.24
CA PRO A 3 23.44 -8.97 25.90
C PRO A 3 22.42 -10.09 25.65
N ARG A 4 22.14 -10.93 26.66
CA ARG A 4 21.15 -12.02 26.58
C ARG A 4 19.71 -11.55 26.38
N GLU A 5 19.35 -10.39 26.93
CA GLU A 5 18.01 -9.81 26.75
C GLU A 5 17.81 -9.35 25.30
N LEU A 6 18.87 -8.81 24.69
CA LEU A 6 18.87 -8.42 23.28
C LEU A 6 18.74 -9.63 22.37
N GLU A 7 19.50 -10.70 22.62
CA GLU A 7 19.41 -11.96 21.85
C GLU A 7 18.00 -12.56 21.91
N THR A 8 17.42 -12.61 23.11
CA THR A 8 16.05 -13.13 23.31
C THR A 8 15.02 -12.28 22.54
N ARG A 9 15.17 -10.96 22.57
CA ARG A 9 14.30 -10.04 21.83
C ARG A 9 14.44 -10.20 20.32
N ILE A 10 15.67 -10.35 19.82
CA ILE A 10 15.95 -10.60 18.40
C ILE A 10 15.27 -11.89 17.95
N GLU A 11 15.40 -12.98 18.71
CA GLU A 11 14.78 -14.25 18.36
C GLU A 11 13.25 -14.20 18.38
N ARG A 12 12.65 -13.46 19.32
CA ARG A 12 11.21 -13.22 19.31
C ARG A 12 10.76 -12.50 18.03
N ILE A 13 11.42 -11.38 17.68
CA ILE A 13 11.07 -10.60 16.49
C ILE A 13 11.25 -11.43 15.22
N LYS A 14 12.31 -12.24 15.11
CA LYS A 14 12.51 -13.13 13.97
C LYS A 14 11.36 -14.13 13.83
N ARG A 15 10.86 -14.71 14.92
CA ARG A 15 9.71 -15.63 14.89
C ARG A 15 8.44 -14.93 14.42
N GLU A 16 8.18 -13.72 14.94
CA GLU A 16 7.05 -12.90 14.52
C GLU A 16 7.12 -12.56 13.03
N LEU A 17 8.29 -12.12 12.54
CA LEU A 17 8.48 -11.82 11.12
C LEU A 17 8.31 -13.05 10.22
N ARG A 18 8.78 -14.24 10.66
CA ARG A 18 8.58 -15.51 9.92
C ARG A 18 7.13 -15.97 9.87
N SER A 19 6.29 -15.51 10.81
CA SER A 19 4.85 -15.84 10.81
C SER A 19 4.06 -15.02 9.80
N ILE A 20 4.63 -13.92 9.30
CA ILE A 20 4.03 -13.11 8.25
C ILE A 20 4.07 -13.92 6.94
N GLY A 21 2.90 -14.08 6.32
CA GLY A 21 2.76 -14.81 5.06
C GLY A 21 3.41 -14.11 3.86
N PRO A 22 3.16 -14.60 2.64
CA PRO A 22 3.70 -14.00 1.42
C PRO A 22 3.36 -12.52 1.31
N MET A 23 4.37 -11.68 1.13
CA MET A 23 4.23 -10.23 0.96
C MET A 23 4.56 -9.81 -0.47
N ARG A 24 3.84 -8.81 -0.98
CA ARG A 24 4.18 -8.16 -2.25
C ARG A 24 5.15 -7.02 -1.98
N PRO A 25 6.24 -6.90 -2.76
CA PRO A 25 7.15 -5.77 -2.62
C PRO A 25 6.46 -4.47 -3.04
N GLY A 26 6.87 -3.38 -2.44
CA GLY A 26 6.44 -2.03 -2.80
C GLY A 26 5.40 -1.41 -1.86
N SER A 27 4.81 -0.32 -2.34
CA SER A 27 3.87 0.52 -1.61
C SER A 27 2.49 0.47 -2.26
N LEU A 28 1.45 0.30 -1.45
CA LEU A 28 0.05 0.29 -1.88
C LEU A 28 -0.62 1.64 -1.57
N SER A 29 -1.04 2.34 -2.62
CA SER A 29 -1.69 3.65 -2.52
C SER A 29 -3.15 3.58 -3.01
N LYS A 30 -4.06 4.32 -2.37
CA LYS A 30 -5.44 4.48 -2.82
C LYS A 30 -5.55 5.71 -3.72
N GLN A 31 -5.98 5.51 -4.96
CA GLN A 31 -6.21 6.56 -5.93
C GLN A 31 -7.71 6.79 -6.12
N TYR A 32 -8.08 8.06 -6.28
CA TYR A 32 -9.44 8.48 -6.60
C TYR A 32 -9.41 9.38 -7.83
N SER A 33 -10.20 9.04 -8.84
CA SER A 33 -10.23 9.76 -10.12
C SER A 33 -11.54 10.54 -10.30
N VAL A 34 -11.50 11.51 -11.22
CA VAL A 34 -12.64 12.32 -11.62
C VAL A 34 -12.87 12.08 -13.10
N CYS A 35 -14.11 11.82 -13.52
CA CYS A 35 -14.39 11.51 -14.93
C CYS A 35 -14.70 12.73 -15.80
N GLY A 36 -14.92 13.91 -15.21
CA GLY A 36 -15.17 15.16 -15.96
C GLY A 36 -16.54 15.25 -16.65
N LYS A 37 -17.40 14.23 -16.53
CA LYS A 37 -18.72 14.25 -17.16
C LYS A 37 -19.66 15.26 -16.48
N PRO A 38 -20.36 16.12 -17.24
CA PRO A 38 -21.39 16.99 -16.68
C PRO A 38 -22.45 16.18 -15.95
N GLY A 39 -22.83 16.61 -14.73
CA GLY A 39 -23.79 15.90 -13.88
C GLY A 39 -23.23 14.68 -13.14
N CYS A 40 -21.94 14.34 -13.29
CA CYS A 40 -21.32 13.33 -12.44
C CYS A 40 -21.14 13.85 -11.01
N ARG A 41 -21.52 13.04 -10.02
CA ARG A 41 -21.27 13.34 -8.59
C ARG A 41 -19.79 13.56 -8.29
N CYS A 42 -18.89 13.05 -9.11
CA CYS A 42 -17.45 13.23 -9.00
C CYS A 42 -16.95 14.66 -9.25
N VAL A 43 -17.73 15.48 -9.96
CA VAL A 43 -17.44 16.90 -10.23
C VAL A 43 -18.43 17.83 -9.53
N ASP A 44 -19.19 17.31 -8.55
CA ASP A 44 -20.17 18.10 -7.83
C ASP A 44 -19.50 19.31 -7.13
N PRO A 45 -19.99 20.55 -7.33
CA PRO A 45 -19.37 21.74 -6.74
C PRO A 45 -19.45 21.79 -5.21
N SER A 46 -20.46 21.15 -4.62
CA SER A 46 -20.76 21.19 -3.19
C SER A 46 -20.23 19.96 -2.44
N GLN A 47 -20.36 18.76 -3.03
CA GLN A 47 -19.97 17.49 -2.43
C GLN A 47 -19.41 16.51 -3.46
N PRO A 48 -18.17 16.72 -3.94
CA PRO A 48 -17.58 15.89 -4.95
C PRO A 48 -17.30 14.47 -4.44
N ARG A 49 -17.90 13.47 -5.08
CA ARG A 49 -17.68 12.03 -4.83
C ARG A 49 -16.82 11.42 -5.93
N LYS A 50 -15.51 11.48 -5.75
CA LYS A 50 -14.51 10.92 -6.69
C LYS A 50 -14.69 9.42 -6.88
N HIS A 51 -14.36 8.91 -8.07
CA HIS A 51 -14.39 7.49 -8.38
C HIS A 51 -13.22 6.75 -7.72
N GLY A 52 -13.46 5.55 -7.21
CA GLY A 52 -12.44 4.73 -6.55
C GLY A 52 -13.01 3.97 -5.35
N PRO A 53 -12.14 3.40 -4.49
CA PRO A 53 -10.67 3.49 -4.54
C PRO A 53 -10.06 2.54 -5.59
N TYR A 54 -9.13 3.08 -6.39
CA TYR A 54 -8.23 2.26 -7.20
C TYR A 54 -6.94 2.02 -6.43
N TYR A 55 -6.64 0.77 -6.13
CA TYR A 55 -5.41 0.42 -5.43
C TYR A 55 -4.26 0.37 -6.43
N GLN A 56 -3.23 1.17 -6.19
CA GLN A 56 -2.03 1.24 -7.01
C GLN A 56 -0.85 0.68 -6.22
N LEU A 57 -0.20 -0.34 -6.75
CA LEU A 57 1.01 -0.94 -6.21
C LEU A 57 2.22 -0.42 -6.99
N SER A 58 3.12 0.27 -6.30
CA SER A 58 4.39 0.76 -6.87
C SER A 58 5.57 0.02 -6.25
N TYR A 59 6.43 -0.57 -7.06
CA TYR A 59 7.55 -1.40 -6.60
C TYR A 59 8.73 -1.36 -7.58
N ALA A 60 9.93 -1.67 -7.12
CA ALA A 60 11.09 -1.83 -8.00
C ALA A 60 11.20 -3.29 -8.49
N HIS A 61 11.35 -3.47 -9.80
CA HIS A 61 11.61 -4.77 -10.42
C HIS A 61 12.82 -4.67 -11.34
N ARG A 62 13.87 -5.47 -11.06
CA ARG A 62 15.13 -5.45 -11.84
C ARG A 62 15.73 -4.05 -12.00
N GLY A 63 15.74 -3.27 -10.92
CA GLY A 63 16.26 -1.90 -10.91
C GLY A 63 15.36 -0.85 -11.57
N LYS A 64 14.16 -1.22 -12.03
CA LYS A 64 13.20 -0.31 -12.67
C LYS A 64 11.95 -0.13 -11.82
N SER A 65 11.52 1.12 -11.63
CA SER A 65 10.26 1.43 -10.97
C SER A 65 9.08 0.97 -11.83
N THR A 66 8.23 0.12 -11.25
CA THR A 66 7.02 -0.44 -11.87
C THR A 66 5.82 -0.03 -11.05
N THR A 67 4.72 0.32 -11.72
CA THR A 67 3.46 0.66 -11.09
C THR A 67 2.34 -0.11 -11.76
N GLN A 68 1.46 -0.72 -10.97
CA GLN A 68 0.28 -1.41 -11.49
C GLN A 68 -0.94 -1.17 -10.60
N PHE A 69 -2.13 -1.18 -11.19
CA PHE A 69 -3.36 -1.24 -10.42
C PHE A 69 -3.63 -2.68 -9.98
N VAL A 70 -3.95 -2.85 -8.71
CA VAL A 70 -4.32 -4.15 -8.12
C VAL A 70 -5.82 -4.13 -7.80
N ARG A 71 -6.49 -5.25 -8.07
CA ARG A 71 -7.91 -5.49 -7.81
C ARG A 71 -8.07 -6.63 -6.82
#